data_AF-A0A7D5XLN2-F1
#
_entry.id   AF-A0A7D5XLN2-F1
#
_cell.length_a   1.000
_cell.length_b   1.000
_cell.length_c   1.000
_cell.angle_alpha   90.00
_cell.angle_beta   90.00
_cell.angle_gamma   90.00
#
_symmetry.space_group_name_H-M   'P 1'
#
loop_
_entity.id
_entity.type
_entity.pdbx_description
1 polymer ?
#
loop_
_entity_poly.entity_id
_entity_poly.type
_entity_poly.pdbx_seq_one_letter_code
_entity_poly.pdbx_strand_id
1 'polypeptide(L)'
;MKRIMLLFLAVLLIAGCVNLPWGAPRDELEMVPQAANALIIFRPSSTLNDSDFASLYNSSEQMSFEISRIAATTGIDPAKIDRMVLFFNFDSFTQESETYGGFVASGVIEKENILEKMKLNNIITELKYGSSTIYEITSRELPENKTYLSFLGGMLVGGSRKAVEDSIDLSNGKGVSVKSRKNLMKAYDELGKDSVFLFLMESTPQMRKEINETQQQLFSIRPLSRMQSVGFSIEKKGKAVDLKLLTLADDAASAADISDLFNSSVSIGKTLAGEGSAARDVLSKIRVRANGNEVSVLLSSDMDELGKLNDELSQMASPE
;
A
#
# COMPACT_ATOMS: atom_id res chain seq x y z
N MET A 1 4.32 -56.94 -23.54
CA MET A 1 4.66 -55.51 -23.72
C MET A 1 3.52 -54.60 -24.22
N LYS A 2 2.27 -55.07 -24.44
CA LYS A 2 1.08 -54.20 -24.65
C LYS A 2 0.12 -54.10 -23.44
N ARG A 3 0.46 -54.70 -22.28
CA ARG A 3 -0.36 -54.67 -21.05
C ARG A 3 0.20 -53.80 -19.90
N ILE A 4 1.41 -53.26 -20.04
CA ILE A 4 2.00 -52.31 -19.06
C ILE A 4 1.63 -50.85 -19.40
N MET A 5 1.35 -50.56 -20.67
CA MET A 5 0.97 -49.22 -21.14
C MET A 5 -0.48 -48.84 -20.80
N LEU A 6 -1.35 -49.83 -20.53
CA LEU A 6 -2.73 -49.60 -20.07
C LEU A 6 -2.83 -49.41 -18.54
N LEU A 7 -1.85 -49.91 -17.77
CA LEU A 7 -1.80 -49.71 -16.31
C LEU A 7 -1.25 -48.31 -15.96
N PHE A 8 -0.35 -47.75 -16.77
CA PHE A 8 0.15 -46.38 -16.58
C PHE A 8 -0.90 -45.31 -16.95
N LEU A 9 -1.81 -45.60 -17.88
CA LEU A 9 -2.89 -44.68 -18.25
C LEU A 9 -4.07 -44.72 -17.25
N ALA A 10 -4.31 -45.88 -16.60
CA ALA A 10 -5.35 -46.03 -15.57
C ALA A 10 -4.92 -45.47 -14.19
N VAL A 11 -3.62 -45.44 -13.88
CA VAL A 11 -3.10 -44.83 -12.64
C VAL A 11 -3.06 -43.31 -12.72
N LEU A 12 -2.85 -42.72 -13.91
CA LEU A 12 -2.95 -41.26 -14.11
C LEU A 12 -4.39 -40.74 -14.17
N LEU A 13 -5.38 -41.60 -14.40
CA LEU A 13 -6.81 -41.25 -14.42
C LEU A 13 -7.53 -41.45 -13.07
N ILE A 14 -6.86 -42.01 -12.05
CA ILE A 14 -7.44 -42.24 -10.70
C ILE A 14 -6.66 -41.47 -9.60
N ALA A 15 -5.59 -40.75 -9.95
CA ALA A 15 -4.92 -39.79 -9.07
C ALA A 15 -5.30 -38.31 -9.34
N GLY A 16 -6.40 -38.08 -10.06
CA GLY A 16 -7.13 -36.82 -9.91
C GLY A 16 -8.10 -36.95 -8.75
N CYS A 17 -7.86 -36.23 -7.65
CA CYS A 17 -8.87 -35.65 -6.74
C CYS A 17 -8.24 -35.22 -5.39
N VAL A 18 -7.42 -34.15 -5.36
CA VAL A 18 -7.64 -32.96 -4.49
C VAL A 18 -6.91 -31.75 -5.10
N ASN A 19 -7.15 -31.46 -6.39
CA ASN A 19 -7.09 -30.06 -6.82
C ASN A 19 -8.47 -29.49 -6.47
N LEU A 20 -8.60 -29.01 -5.23
CA LEU A 20 -9.65 -28.05 -4.92
C LEU A 20 -9.51 -26.90 -5.93
N PRO A 21 -10.61 -26.27 -6.35
CA PRO A 21 -10.55 -25.11 -7.23
C PRO A 21 -9.90 -23.98 -6.45
N TRP A 22 -8.57 -23.93 -6.44
CA TRP A 22 -7.84 -22.69 -6.34
C TRP A 22 -8.27 -21.94 -7.58
N GLY A 23 -9.32 -21.13 -7.42
CA GLY A 23 -9.75 -20.19 -8.45
C GLY A 23 -8.54 -19.43 -8.94
N ALA A 24 -8.60 -18.97 -10.19
CA ALA A 24 -7.58 -18.09 -10.76
C ALA A 24 -7.10 -17.08 -9.70
N PRO A 25 -5.79 -16.74 -9.66
CA PRO A 25 -5.26 -15.83 -8.67
C PRO A 25 -6.17 -14.61 -8.60
N ARG A 26 -6.83 -14.44 -7.44
CA ARG A 26 -7.72 -13.31 -7.23
C ARG A 26 -6.87 -12.06 -7.17
N ASP A 27 -7.44 -10.93 -7.56
CA ASP A 27 -6.80 -9.63 -7.33
C ASP A 27 -6.97 -9.28 -5.85
N GLU A 28 -5.91 -8.83 -5.17
CA GLU A 28 -5.93 -8.49 -3.75
C GLU A 28 -7.01 -7.44 -3.45
N LEU A 29 -7.27 -6.52 -4.40
CA LEU A 29 -8.32 -5.52 -4.29
C LEU A 29 -9.73 -6.12 -4.26
N GLU A 30 -9.94 -7.35 -4.73
CA GLU A 30 -11.22 -8.06 -4.61
C GLU A 30 -11.48 -8.53 -3.18
N MET A 31 -10.44 -8.69 -2.38
CA MET A 31 -10.52 -9.06 -0.98
C MET A 31 -10.58 -7.84 -0.05
N VAL A 32 -10.36 -6.63 -0.57
CA VAL A 32 -10.46 -5.40 0.22
C VAL A 32 -11.92 -4.93 0.29
N PRO A 33 -12.51 -4.77 1.48
CA PRO A 33 -13.89 -4.30 1.66
C PRO A 33 -14.12 -2.85 1.20
N GLN A 34 -15.31 -2.57 0.68
CA GLN A 34 -15.72 -1.21 0.27
C GLN A 34 -15.68 -0.20 1.43
N ALA A 35 -15.76 -0.65 2.68
CA ALA A 35 -15.63 0.22 3.86
C ALA A 35 -14.26 0.94 3.91
N ALA A 36 -13.21 0.39 3.31
CA ALA A 36 -11.94 1.06 3.19
C ALA A 36 -12.04 2.29 2.27
N ASN A 37 -11.52 3.43 2.73
CA ASN A 37 -11.41 4.65 1.94
C ASN A 37 -9.96 5.04 1.65
N ALA A 38 -8.98 4.33 2.24
CA ALA A 38 -7.57 4.51 1.96
C ALA A 38 -6.87 3.17 1.72
N LEU A 39 -5.90 3.18 0.80
CA LEU A 39 -5.09 2.04 0.42
C LEU A 39 -3.62 2.42 0.39
N ILE A 40 -2.76 1.54 0.89
CA ILE A 40 -1.33 1.55 0.60
C ILE A 40 -1.03 0.25 -0.13
N ILE A 41 -0.53 0.34 -1.36
CA ILE A 41 -0.18 -0.80 -2.19
C ILE A 41 1.31 -0.73 -2.42
N PHE A 42 2.03 -1.81 -2.13
CA PHE A 42 3.44 -1.88 -2.47
C PHE A 42 3.83 -3.28 -2.93
N ARG A 43 4.97 -3.37 -3.61
CA ARG A 43 5.56 -4.60 -4.14
C ARG A 43 6.87 -4.92 -3.44
N PRO A 44 6.81 -5.51 -2.22
CA PRO A 44 8.01 -5.70 -1.41
C PRO A 44 9.11 -6.48 -2.14
N SER A 45 8.78 -7.58 -2.83
CA SER A 45 9.77 -8.37 -3.58
C SER A 45 10.46 -7.56 -4.67
N SER A 46 9.73 -6.67 -5.37
CA SER A 46 10.32 -5.82 -6.42
C SER A 46 11.22 -4.75 -5.84
N THR A 47 10.86 -4.16 -4.70
CA THR A 47 11.66 -3.11 -4.05
C THR A 47 12.91 -3.68 -3.39
N LEU A 48 12.78 -4.80 -2.67
CA LEU A 48 13.86 -5.37 -1.86
C LEU A 48 14.92 -6.09 -2.68
N ASN A 49 14.55 -6.63 -3.85
CA ASN A 49 15.49 -7.27 -4.76
C ASN A 49 16.11 -6.31 -5.79
N ASP A 50 15.75 -5.02 -5.73
CA ASP A 50 16.29 -3.98 -6.62
C ASP A 50 17.51 -3.29 -5.98
N SER A 51 18.67 -3.45 -6.63
CA SER A 51 19.94 -2.93 -6.14
C SER A 51 19.99 -1.41 -6.01
N ASP A 52 19.23 -0.70 -6.85
CA ASP A 52 19.23 0.76 -6.83
C ASP A 52 18.44 1.26 -5.61
N PHE A 53 17.30 0.63 -5.28
CA PHE A 53 16.56 0.97 -4.06
C PHE A 53 17.38 0.65 -2.80
N ALA A 54 18.08 -0.48 -2.78
CA ALA A 54 18.97 -0.84 -1.68
C ALA A 54 20.05 0.22 -1.41
N SER A 55 20.48 0.96 -2.44
CA SER A 55 21.51 2.00 -2.35
C SER A 55 21.02 3.32 -1.73
N LEU A 56 19.71 3.61 -1.77
CA LEU A 56 19.14 4.80 -1.12
C LEU A 56 19.02 4.65 0.40
N TYR A 57 19.05 3.42 0.90
CA TYR A 57 19.10 3.17 2.33
C TYR A 57 20.55 3.33 2.80
N ASN A 58 20.81 4.43 3.51
CA ASN A 58 22.11 4.72 4.16
C ASN A 58 22.58 3.62 5.15
N SER A 59 21.78 2.58 5.35
CA SER A 59 22.07 1.41 6.16
C SER A 59 21.45 0.14 5.55
N SER A 60 21.93 -0.29 4.37
CA SER A 60 21.56 -1.57 3.77
C SER A 60 21.64 -2.75 4.76
N GLU A 61 22.54 -2.68 5.74
CA GLU A 61 22.64 -3.60 6.87
C GLU A 61 21.42 -3.54 7.82
N GLN A 62 20.92 -2.35 8.17
CA GLN A 62 19.73 -2.22 9.01
C GLN A 62 18.49 -2.71 8.27
N MET A 63 18.33 -2.37 6.99
CA MET A 63 17.19 -2.89 6.21
C MET A 63 17.23 -4.43 6.10
N SER A 64 18.42 -4.99 5.81
CA SER A 64 18.60 -6.45 5.77
C SER A 64 18.34 -7.11 7.12
N PHE A 65 18.77 -6.47 8.21
CA PHE A 65 18.49 -6.91 9.57
C PHE A 65 17.00 -6.88 9.88
N GLU A 66 16.29 -5.82 9.51
CA GLU A 66 14.84 -5.66 9.72
C GLU A 66 14.03 -6.70 8.93
N ILE A 67 14.37 -6.92 7.66
CA ILE A 67 13.76 -7.98 6.83
C ILE A 67 13.99 -9.35 7.46
N SER A 68 15.23 -9.64 7.86
CA SER A 68 15.58 -10.90 8.52
C SER A 68 14.84 -11.08 9.84
N ARG A 69 14.67 -9.99 10.61
CA ARG A 69 13.92 -9.97 11.87
C ARG A 69 12.44 -10.24 11.64
N ILE A 70 11.82 -9.64 10.62
CA ILE A 70 10.42 -9.92 10.26
C ILE A 70 10.26 -11.40 9.91
N ALA A 71 11.14 -11.94 9.06
CA ALA A 71 11.10 -13.36 8.67
C ALA A 71 11.30 -14.29 9.88
N ALA A 72 12.24 -13.98 10.76
CA ALA A 72 12.52 -14.78 11.94
C ALA A 72 11.36 -14.77 12.96
N THR A 73 10.65 -13.65 13.10
CA THR A 73 9.61 -13.46 14.12
C THR A 73 8.22 -13.87 13.64
N THR A 74 7.90 -13.59 12.38
CA THR A 74 6.56 -13.79 11.82
C THR A 74 6.48 -14.99 10.87
N GLY A 75 7.61 -15.50 10.39
CA GLY A 75 7.66 -16.48 9.30
C GLY A 75 7.33 -15.91 7.92
N ILE A 76 7.02 -14.61 7.83
CA ILE A 76 6.77 -13.91 6.56
C ILE A 76 8.09 -13.37 6.05
N ASP A 77 8.50 -13.79 4.85
CA ASP A 77 9.66 -13.24 4.15
C ASP A 77 9.19 -12.15 3.18
N PRO A 78 9.40 -10.85 3.47
CA PRO A 78 8.99 -9.77 2.59
C PRO A 78 9.55 -9.90 1.17
N ALA A 79 10.75 -10.47 0.98
CA ALA A 79 11.33 -10.61 -0.35
C ALA A 79 10.57 -11.60 -1.24
N LYS A 80 9.69 -12.42 -0.67
CA LYS A 80 8.81 -13.37 -1.38
C LYS A 80 7.36 -12.90 -1.49
N ILE A 81 7.04 -11.70 -1.00
CA ILE A 81 5.71 -11.11 -1.11
C ILE A 81 5.67 -10.25 -2.38
N ASP A 82 4.86 -10.66 -3.35
CA ASP A 82 4.73 -10.01 -4.64
C ASP A 82 3.99 -8.69 -4.52
N ARG A 83 2.89 -8.69 -3.75
CA ARG A 83 2.06 -7.51 -3.54
C ARG A 83 1.43 -7.53 -2.17
N MET A 84 1.44 -6.37 -1.52
CA MET A 84 0.73 -6.13 -0.28
C MET A 84 -0.19 -4.91 -0.45
N VAL A 85 -1.44 -5.07 -0.02
CA VAL A 85 -2.43 -4.00 0.05
C VAL A 85 -2.83 -3.81 1.51
N LEU A 86 -2.44 -2.70 2.12
CA LEU A 86 -3.00 -2.25 3.38
C LEU A 86 -4.21 -1.40 3.08
N PHE A 87 -5.24 -1.55 3.90
CA PHE A 87 -6.49 -0.83 3.74
C PHE A 87 -7.00 -0.34 5.08
N PHE A 88 -7.58 0.85 5.07
CA PHE A 88 -8.06 1.54 6.26
C PHE A 88 -9.35 2.28 5.95
N ASN A 89 -10.16 2.49 6.98
CA ASN A 89 -11.16 3.53 6.97
C ASN A 89 -10.69 4.69 7.84
N PHE A 90 -10.41 5.84 7.23
CA PHE A 90 -10.10 7.08 7.91
C PHE A 90 -11.27 8.04 7.81
N ASP A 91 -12.00 8.25 8.90
CA ASP A 91 -13.11 9.19 8.89
C ASP A 91 -12.66 10.65 9.13
N SER A 92 -11.56 10.84 9.86
CA SER A 92 -11.02 12.13 10.32
C SER A 92 -9.50 12.10 10.38
N PHE A 93 -8.84 13.26 10.27
CA PHE A 93 -7.40 13.41 10.53
C PHE A 93 -7.06 13.61 12.01
N THR A 94 -8.05 13.92 12.84
CA THR A 94 -7.84 14.39 14.22
C THR A 94 -8.42 13.46 15.28
N GLN A 95 -9.34 12.58 14.92
CA GLN A 95 -9.95 11.63 15.84
C GLN A 95 -9.27 10.27 15.74
N GLU A 96 -8.93 9.71 16.92
CA GLU A 96 -8.63 8.30 17.05
C GLU A 96 -9.92 7.50 16.84
N SER A 97 -10.20 7.08 15.61
CA SER A 97 -11.27 6.12 15.33
C SER A 97 -10.82 4.71 15.71
N GLU A 98 -11.72 3.88 16.25
CA GLU A 98 -11.52 2.43 16.31
C GLU A 98 -11.11 1.94 14.91
N THR A 99 -9.89 1.44 14.80
CA THR A 99 -9.22 1.33 13.50
C THR A 99 -9.76 0.12 12.74
N TYR A 100 -10.79 0.35 11.92
CA TYR A 100 -11.11 -0.56 10.83
C TYR A 100 -9.94 -0.52 9.84
N GLY A 101 -9.10 -1.53 9.91
CA GLY A 101 -7.97 -1.68 9.01
C GLY A 101 -7.47 -3.12 8.94
N GLY A 102 -6.74 -3.38 7.88
CA GLY A 102 -6.13 -4.66 7.63
C GLY A 102 -5.20 -4.63 6.44
N PHE A 103 -4.74 -5.81 6.04
CA PHE A 103 -3.93 -6.01 4.86
C PHE A 103 -4.32 -7.31 4.14
N VAL A 104 -4.05 -7.33 2.84
CA VAL A 104 -4.09 -8.51 1.98
C VAL A 104 -2.71 -8.62 1.32
N ALA A 105 -2.08 -9.79 1.41
CA ALA A 105 -0.78 -10.04 0.82
C ALA A 105 -0.81 -11.29 -0.05
N SER A 106 -0.15 -11.21 -1.21
CA SER A 106 0.05 -12.30 -2.15
C SER A 106 1.54 -12.52 -2.41
N GLY A 107 1.87 -13.73 -2.88
CA GLY A 107 3.24 -14.20 -3.09
C GLY A 107 3.41 -15.59 -2.50
N VAL A 108 4.61 -15.90 -2.01
CA VAL A 108 4.89 -17.20 -1.37
C VAL A 108 4.48 -17.14 0.09
N ILE A 109 3.28 -17.66 0.40
CA ILE A 109 2.73 -17.72 1.76
C ILE A 109 2.86 -19.14 2.32
N GLU A 110 3.81 -19.33 3.24
CA GLU A 110 4.05 -20.61 3.93
C GLU A 110 3.27 -20.65 5.25
N LYS A 111 1.98 -20.98 5.18
CA LYS A 111 1.05 -20.96 6.32
C LYS A 111 1.61 -21.63 7.58
N GLU A 112 2.11 -22.86 7.44
CA GLU A 112 2.58 -23.66 8.57
C GLU A 112 3.78 -23.00 9.26
N ASN A 113 4.73 -22.47 8.47
CA ASN A 113 5.90 -21.74 8.97
C ASN A 113 5.48 -20.45 9.69
N ILE A 114 4.56 -19.67 9.11
CA ILE A 114 4.03 -18.45 9.74
C ILE A 114 3.41 -18.76 11.10
N LEU A 115 2.52 -19.76 11.17
CA LEU A 115 1.85 -20.14 12.42
C LEU A 115 2.83 -20.70 13.46
N GLU A 116 3.85 -21.45 13.04
CA GLU A 116 4.89 -21.96 13.93
C GLU A 116 5.72 -20.83 14.54
N LYS A 117 6.19 -19.88 13.73
CA LYS A 117 6.97 -18.73 14.19
C LYS A 117 6.16 -17.82 15.11
N MET A 118 4.91 -17.52 14.75
CA MET A 118 4.06 -16.66 15.57
C MET A 118 3.74 -17.27 16.94
N LYS A 119 3.64 -18.60 17.07
CA LYS A 119 3.41 -19.29 18.36
C LYS A 119 4.55 -19.13 19.37
N LEU A 120 5.76 -18.80 18.92
CA LEU A 120 6.92 -18.61 19.80
C LEU A 120 6.68 -17.47 20.79
N ASN A 121 6.10 -16.36 20.32
CA ASN A 121 5.90 -15.15 21.13
C ASN A 121 4.43 -14.85 21.42
N ASN A 122 3.49 -15.58 20.80
CA ASN A 122 2.06 -15.31 20.90
C ASN A 122 1.27 -16.55 21.33
N ILE A 123 0.03 -16.31 21.77
CA ILE A 123 -1.01 -17.32 21.89
C ILE A 123 -1.85 -17.23 20.62
N ILE A 124 -2.04 -18.36 19.93
CA ILE A 124 -2.89 -18.44 18.74
C ILE A 124 -4.14 -19.24 19.08
N THR A 125 -5.30 -18.62 18.91
CA THR A 125 -6.61 -19.24 19.06
C THR A 125 -7.27 -19.38 17.69
N GLU A 126 -7.74 -20.59 17.35
CA GLU A 126 -8.50 -20.81 16.13
C GLU A 126 -9.99 -20.52 16.35
N LEU A 127 -10.52 -19.60 15.56
CA LEU A 127 -11.93 -19.21 15.54
C LEU A 127 -12.55 -19.67 14.21
N LYS A 128 -13.72 -20.31 14.26
CA LYS A 128 -14.45 -20.68 13.05
C LYS A 128 -15.37 -19.55 12.60
N TYR A 129 -15.27 -19.19 11.32
CA TYR A 129 -16.14 -18.21 10.67
C TYR A 129 -16.60 -18.78 9.32
N GLY A 130 -17.83 -19.31 9.28
CA GLY A 130 -18.31 -20.09 8.14
C GLY A 130 -17.42 -21.29 7.85
N SER A 131 -16.95 -21.42 6.60
CA SER A 131 -16.00 -22.46 6.16
C SER A 131 -14.53 -22.10 6.42
N SER A 132 -14.25 -20.86 6.85
CA SER A 132 -12.89 -20.34 7.03
C SER A 132 -12.45 -20.41 8.48
N THR A 133 -11.14 -20.46 8.70
CA THR A 133 -10.53 -20.32 10.02
C THR A 133 -9.93 -18.91 10.14
N ILE A 134 -10.25 -18.23 11.24
CA ILE A 134 -9.58 -17.01 11.68
C ILE A 134 -8.63 -17.40 12.81
N TYR A 135 -7.38 -16.95 12.72
CA TYR A 135 -6.37 -17.10 13.76
C TYR A 135 -6.33 -15.81 14.57
N GLU A 136 -6.82 -15.85 15.81
CA GLU A 136 -6.65 -14.76 16.77
C GLU A 136 -5.26 -14.88 17.39
N ILE A 137 -4.44 -13.87 17.20
CA ILE A 137 -3.07 -13.76 17.71
C ILE A 137 -3.09 -12.78 18.87
N THR A 138 -2.76 -13.28 20.06
CA THR A 138 -2.63 -12.49 21.28
C THR A 138 -1.17 -12.46 21.71
N SER A 139 -0.58 -11.28 21.85
CA SER A 139 0.78 -11.13 22.37
C SER A 139 0.84 -11.62 23.82
N ARG A 140 1.90 -12.36 24.17
CA ARG A 140 2.14 -12.76 25.57
C ARG A 140 2.53 -11.57 26.45
N GLU A 141 3.12 -10.55 25.86
CA GLU A 141 3.57 -9.33 26.56
C GLU A 141 2.45 -8.27 26.66
N LEU A 142 1.58 -8.21 25.64
CA LEU A 142 0.47 -7.25 25.56
C LEU A 142 -0.85 -7.97 25.22
N PRO A 143 -1.50 -8.64 26.19
CA PRO A 143 -2.67 -9.49 25.95
C PRO A 143 -3.91 -8.76 25.41
N GLU A 144 -3.99 -7.45 25.63
CA GLU A 144 -5.03 -6.57 25.10
C GLU A 144 -4.91 -6.34 23.58
N ASN A 145 -3.71 -6.52 23.02
CA ASN A 145 -3.44 -6.31 21.61
C ASN A 145 -3.68 -7.60 20.83
N LYS A 146 -4.88 -7.70 20.24
CA LYS A 146 -5.28 -8.82 19.39
C LYS A 146 -5.18 -8.46 17.92
N THR A 147 -4.52 -9.32 17.15
CA THR A 147 -4.52 -9.27 15.68
C THR A 147 -5.18 -10.54 15.13
N TYR A 148 -5.92 -10.42 14.04
CA TYR A 148 -6.62 -11.55 13.43
C TYR A 148 -5.99 -11.82 12.06
N LEU A 149 -5.79 -13.09 11.72
CA LEU A 149 -5.31 -13.52 10.40
C LEU A 149 -6.21 -14.58 9.78
N SER A 150 -6.25 -14.65 8.45
CA SER A 150 -6.81 -15.77 7.71
C SER A 150 -6.01 -16.04 6.42
N PHE A 151 -6.08 -17.28 5.94
CA PHE A 151 -5.41 -17.72 4.72
C PHE A 151 -6.47 -18.06 3.67
N LEU A 152 -6.57 -17.26 2.62
CA LEU A 152 -7.67 -17.30 1.65
C LEU A 152 -7.12 -17.44 0.23
N GLY A 153 -7.30 -18.61 -0.39
CA GLY A 153 -6.97 -18.82 -1.80
C GLY A 153 -5.50 -18.49 -2.17
N GLY A 154 -4.55 -18.80 -1.29
CA GLY A 154 -3.12 -18.49 -1.48
C GLY A 154 -2.70 -17.10 -0.99
N MET A 155 -3.63 -16.28 -0.51
CA MET A 155 -3.33 -14.98 0.11
C MET A 155 -3.33 -15.05 1.63
N LEU A 156 -2.58 -14.16 2.24
CA LEU A 156 -2.65 -13.85 3.67
C LEU A 156 -3.51 -12.59 3.86
N VAL A 157 -4.51 -12.67 4.72
CA VAL A 157 -5.28 -11.52 5.18
C VAL A 157 -5.04 -11.32 6.67
N GLY A 158 -4.86 -10.08 7.10
CA GLY A 158 -4.71 -9.76 8.52
C GLY A 158 -5.23 -8.39 8.92
N GLY A 159 -5.46 -8.17 10.21
CA GLY A 159 -5.86 -6.87 10.75
C GLY A 159 -6.84 -6.95 11.91
N SER A 160 -7.74 -5.97 11.97
CA SER A 160 -8.88 -5.99 12.89
C SER A 160 -9.80 -7.18 12.58
N ARG A 161 -10.50 -7.70 13.60
CA ARG A 161 -11.43 -8.83 13.44
C ARG A 161 -12.44 -8.59 12.32
N LYS A 162 -13.06 -7.40 12.33
CA LYS A 162 -14.09 -7.03 11.37
C LYS A 162 -13.54 -6.95 9.94
N ALA A 163 -12.33 -6.41 9.75
CA ALA A 163 -11.68 -6.37 8.44
C ALA A 163 -11.39 -7.77 7.88
N VAL A 164 -10.93 -8.70 8.73
CA VAL A 164 -10.68 -10.10 8.33
C VAL A 164 -11.99 -10.81 7.99
N GLU A 165 -13.02 -10.66 8.81
CA GLU A 165 -14.36 -11.22 8.55
C GLU A 165 -14.94 -10.71 7.22
N ASP A 166 -14.84 -9.40 6.94
CA ASP A 166 -15.31 -8.81 5.67
C ASP A 166 -14.53 -9.32 4.46
N SER A 167 -13.22 -9.51 4.60
CA SER A 167 -12.37 -10.07 3.54
C SER A 167 -12.73 -11.55 3.28
N ILE A 168 -13.06 -12.31 4.33
CA ILE A 168 -13.57 -13.68 4.20
C ILE A 168 -14.93 -13.68 3.48
N ASP A 169 -15.83 -12.77 3.81
CA ASP A 169 -17.12 -12.63 3.13
C ASP A 169 -16.93 -12.36 1.64
N LEU A 170 -16.03 -11.43 1.28
CA LEU A 170 -15.66 -11.17 -0.12
C LEU A 170 -15.10 -12.41 -0.81
N SER A 171 -14.24 -13.16 -0.12
CA SER A 171 -13.70 -14.41 -0.65
C SER A 171 -14.79 -15.45 -0.95
N ASN A 172 -15.91 -15.39 -0.25
CA ASN A 172 -17.07 -16.26 -0.43
C ASN A 172 -18.14 -15.65 -1.37
N GLY A 173 -17.82 -14.55 -2.07
CA GLY A 173 -18.74 -13.86 -2.99
C GLY A 173 -19.84 -13.06 -2.30
N LYS A 174 -19.64 -12.68 -1.04
CA LYS A 174 -20.56 -11.85 -0.24
C LYS A 174 -19.96 -10.46 -0.01
N GLY A 175 -20.81 -9.45 0.07
CA GLY A 175 -20.36 -8.07 0.30
C GLY A 175 -19.91 -7.36 -0.97
N VAL A 176 -19.27 -6.20 -0.81
CA VAL A 176 -18.84 -5.32 -1.91
C VAL A 176 -17.38 -4.95 -1.72
N SER A 177 -16.59 -5.14 -2.78
CA SER A 177 -15.16 -4.82 -2.79
C SER A 177 -14.91 -3.31 -2.97
N VAL A 178 -13.74 -2.86 -2.54
CA VAL A 178 -13.21 -1.51 -2.79
C VAL A 178 -13.17 -1.15 -4.27
N LYS A 179 -13.15 -2.15 -5.18
CA LYS A 179 -13.29 -1.93 -6.63
C LYS A 179 -14.56 -1.18 -7.03
N SER A 180 -15.58 -1.15 -6.17
CA SER A 180 -16.80 -0.36 -6.39
C SER A 180 -16.62 1.15 -6.13
N ARG A 181 -15.51 1.57 -5.50
CA ARG A 181 -15.22 2.97 -5.17
C ARG A 181 -14.65 3.69 -6.39
N LYS A 182 -15.53 4.35 -7.13
CA LYS A 182 -15.21 4.94 -8.45
C LYS A 182 -14.03 5.91 -8.41
N ASN A 183 -13.96 6.80 -7.42
CA ASN A 183 -12.90 7.82 -7.37
C ASN A 183 -11.56 7.21 -6.98
N LEU A 184 -11.55 6.32 -5.99
CA LEU A 184 -10.36 5.57 -5.58
C LEU A 184 -9.81 4.70 -6.73
N MET A 185 -10.69 4.01 -7.46
CA MET A 185 -10.29 3.16 -8.59
C MET A 185 -9.87 3.95 -9.82
N LYS A 186 -10.50 5.10 -10.08
CA LYS A 186 -10.02 6.04 -11.09
C LYS A 186 -8.61 6.51 -10.76
N ALA A 187 -8.34 6.89 -9.50
CA ALA A 187 -7.00 7.28 -9.08
C ALA A 187 -5.99 6.12 -9.18
N TYR A 188 -6.38 4.91 -8.81
CA TYR A 188 -5.56 3.70 -8.96
C TYR A 188 -5.17 3.42 -10.42
N ASP A 189 -6.13 3.52 -11.35
CA ASP A 189 -5.90 3.32 -12.78
C ASP A 189 -4.94 4.38 -13.34
N GLU A 190 -5.14 5.65 -12.99
CA GLU A 190 -4.34 6.78 -13.47
C GLU A 190 -2.92 6.83 -12.89
N LEU A 191 -2.72 6.37 -11.66
CA LEU A 191 -1.40 6.39 -11.00
C LEU A 191 -0.46 5.27 -11.44
N GLY A 192 -0.98 4.26 -12.14
CA GLY A 192 -0.22 3.13 -12.64
C GLY A 192 -0.29 1.93 -11.71
N LYS A 193 -0.95 0.86 -12.17
CA LYS A 193 -1.12 -0.40 -11.41
C LYS A 193 0.21 -1.08 -11.09
N ASP A 194 1.24 -0.78 -11.87
CA ASP A 194 2.56 -1.40 -11.81
C ASP A 194 3.60 -0.61 -11.00
N SER A 195 3.19 0.50 -10.38
CA SER A 195 4.04 1.25 -9.46
C SER A 195 4.54 0.40 -8.29
N VAL A 196 5.79 0.62 -7.88
CA VAL A 196 6.40 -0.11 -6.74
C VAL A 196 5.74 0.27 -5.42
N PHE A 197 5.21 1.48 -5.34
CA PHE A 197 4.44 2.01 -4.23
C PHE A 197 3.28 2.86 -4.75
N LEU A 198 2.10 2.69 -4.16
CA LEU A 198 0.93 3.54 -4.33
C LEU A 198 0.31 3.83 -2.97
N PHE A 199 -0.06 5.08 -2.76
CA PHE A 199 -1.00 5.50 -1.72
C PHE A 199 -2.24 6.07 -2.39
N LEU A 200 -3.41 5.74 -1.89
CA LEU A 200 -4.70 6.22 -2.39
C LEU A 200 -5.59 6.54 -1.20
N MET A 201 -6.34 7.63 -1.26
CA MET A 201 -7.31 7.99 -0.24
C MET A 201 -8.47 8.78 -0.86
N GLU A 202 -9.69 8.39 -0.55
CA GLU A 202 -10.88 9.20 -0.79
C GLU A 202 -11.16 10.09 0.42
N SER A 203 -11.42 11.36 0.17
CA SER A 203 -11.72 12.33 1.23
C SER A 203 -13.16 12.17 1.73
N THR A 204 -13.32 12.07 3.04
CA THR A 204 -14.64 12.11 3.69
C THR A 204 -15.14 13.56 3.82
N PRO A 205 -16.46 13.78 4.05
CA PRO A 205 -16.97 15.11 4.38
C PRO A 205 -16.30 15.73 5.61
N GLN A 206 -15.97 14.91 6.62
CA GLN A 206 -15.32 15.36 7.85
C GLN A 206 -13.87 15.80 7.58
N MET A 207 -13.10 15.02 6.81
CA MET A 207 -11.76 15.43 6.35
C MET A 207 -11.79 16.75 5.57
N ARG A 208 -12.75 16.91 4.65
CA ARG A 208 -12.90 18.16 3.88
C ARG A 208 -13.21 19.35 4.79
N LYS A 209 -14.04 19.15 5.81
CA LYS A 209 -14.35 20.17 6.82
C LYS A 209 -13.10 20.56 7.61
N GLU A 210 -12.34 19.58 8.09
CA GLU A 210 -11.08 19.81 8.83
C GLU A 210 -10.05 20.59 8.01
N ILE A 211 -9.88 20.24 6.73
CA ILE A 211 -9.01 20.99 5.80
C ILE A 211 -9.48 22.44 5.66
N ASN A 212 -10.78 22.68 5.54
CA ASN A 212 -11.34 24.02 5.39
C ASN A 212 -11.18 24.87 6.66
N GLU A 213 -11.25 24.25 7.83
CA GLU A 213 -11.10 24.89 9.14
C GLU A 213 -9.61 25.10 9.53
N THR A 214 -8.69 24.39 8.88
CA THR A 214 -7.25 24.51 9.12
C THR A 214 -6.74 25.91 8.75
N GLN A 215 -6.21 26.61 9.75
CA GLN A 215 -5.49 27.88 9.55
C GLN A 215 -3.98 27.60 9.50
N GLN A 216 -3.37 27.78 8.33
CA GLN A 216 -1.93 27.67 8.14
C GLN A 216 -1.33 29.08 7.97
N GLN A 217 -0.20 29.34 8.64
CA GLN A 217 0.40 30.68 8.73
C GLN A 217 1.10 31.14 7.45
N LEU A 218 1.53 30.21 6.58
CA LEU A 218 2.36 30.52 5.42
C LEU A 218 1.61 30.46 4.08
N PHE A 219 0.65 29.56 3.92
CA PHE A 219 -0.20 29.46 2.74
C PHE A 219 -1.51 28.73 3.06
N SER A 220 -2.59 29.08 2.36
CA SER A 220 -3.90 28.48 2.57
C SER A 220 -4.01 27.11 1.88
N ILE A 221 -4.25 26.05 2.64
CA ILE A 221 -4.55 24.70 2.09
C ILE A 221 -6.03 24.49 1.77
N ARG A 222 -6.88 25.52 1.97
CA ARG A 222 -8.33 25.44 1.75
C ARG A 222 -8.75 24.91 0.38
N PRO A 223 -8.03 25.16 -0.74
CA PRO A 223 -8.36 24.53 -2.02
C PRO A 223 -8.47 22.99 -1.94
N LEU A 224 -7.67 22.34 -1.09
CA LEU A 224 -7.72 20.89 -0.88
C LEU A 224 -9.02 20.40 -0.21
N SER A 225 -9.83 21.29 0.36
CA SER A 225 -11.16 20.93 0.88
C SER A 225 -12.14 20.54 -0.22
N ARG A 226 -11.84 20.82 -1.48
CA ARG A 226 -12.62 20.41 -2.68
C ARG A 226 -12.11 19.13 -3.32
N MET A 227 -11.26 18.41 -2.61
CA MET A 227 -10.72 17.13 -3.04
C MET A 227 -11.70 15.99 -2.78
N GLN A 228 -11.89 15.16 -3.79
CA GLN A 228 -12.63 13.91 -3.70
C GLN A 228 -11.71 12.73 -3.39
N SER A 229 -10.52 12.74 -3.96
CA SER A 229 -9.47 11.76 -3.65
C SER A 229 -8.08 12.31 -3.93
N VAL A 230 -7.10 11.75 -3.24
CA VAL A 230 -5.68 11.92 -3.52
C VAL A 230 -5.06 10.55 -3.71
N GLY A 231 -4.05 10.48 -4.55
CA GLY A 231 -3.14 9.37 -4.53
C GLY A 231 -1.74 9.80 -4.93
N PHE A 232 -0.80 8.95 -4.58
CA PHE A 232 0.61 9.14 -4.83
C PHE A 232 1.18 7.82 -5.33
N SER A 233 2.04 7.84 -6.33
CA SER A 233 2.77 6.66 -6.78
C SER A 233 4.25 6.93 -6.98
N ILE A 234 5.02 5.86 -6.77
CA ILE A 234 6.44 5.76 -7.10
C ILE A 234 6.55 4.66 -8.15
N GLU A 235 7.08 5.01 -9.32
CA GLU A 235 7.40 4.05 -10.37
C GLU A 235 8.90 4.13 -10.66
N LYS A 236 9.53 2.98 -10.90
CA LYS A 236 10.94 2.91 -11.30
C LYS A 236 11.06 2.31 -12.70
N LYS A 237 11.75 3.00 -13.59
CA LYS A 237 12.03 2.58 -14.97
C LYS A 237 13.54 2.66 -15.23
N GLY A 238 14.23 1.54 -15.06
CA GLY A 238 15.69 1.53 -15.06
C GLY A 238 16.22 2.39 -13.91
N LYS A 239 17.03 3.42 -14.24
CA LYS A 239 17.57 4.37 -13.25
C LYS A 239 16.64 5.55 -12.94
N ALA A 240 15.58 5.75 -13.72
CA ALA A 240 14.63 6.82 -13.51
C ALA A 240 13.58 6.42 -12.46
N VAL A 241 13.27 7.34 -11.58
CA VAL A 241 12.17 7.28 -10.63
C VAL A 241 11.16 8.37 -10.99
N ASP A 242 9.94 7.94 -11.26
CA ASP A 242 8.80 8.80 -11.50
C ASP A 242 7.95 8.85 -10.21
N LEU A 243 7.82 10.05 -9.64
CA LEU A 243 6.85 10.33 -8.57
C LEU A 243 5.65 11.04 -9.19
N LYS A 244 4.45 10.53 -8.92
CA LYS A 244 3.19 11.14 -9.35
C LYS A 244 2.28 11.35 -8.16
N LEU A 245 1.86 12.59 -7.93
CA LEU A 245 0.70 12.91 -7.10
C LEU A 245 -0.48 13.16 -8.03
N LEU A 246 -1.63 12.58 -7.72
CA LEU A 246 -2.89 12.81 -8.42
C LEU A 246 -3.94 13.25 -7.40
N THR A 247 -4.64 14.32 -7.73
CA THR A 247 -5.79 14.82 -6.98
C THR A 247 -7.01 14.86 -7.89
N LEU A 248 -8.11 14.22 -7.47
CA LEU A 248 -9.41 14.40 -8.10
C LEU A 248 -10.18 15.46 -7.31
N ALA A 249 -10.56 16.54 -7.98
CA ALA A 249 -11.34 17.63 -7.41
C ALA A 249 -12.83 17.48 -7.73
N ASP A 250 -13.67 18.27 -7.05
CA ASP A 250 -15.12 18.33 -7.29
C ASP A 250 -15.46 18.75 -8.73
N ASP A 251 -14.72 19.72 -9.26
CA ASP A 251 -14.91 20.29 -10.59
C ASP A 251 -13.60 20.90 -11.13
N ALA A 252 -13.66 21.42 -12.36
CA ALA A 252 -12.51 22.01 -13.03
C ALA A 252 -12.02 23.33 -12.39
N ALA A 253 -12.91 24.11 -11.78
CA ALA A 253 -12.52 25.32 -11.07
C ALA A 253 -11.72 24.98 -9.80
N SER A 254 -12.20 24.00 -9.05
CA SER A 254 -11.53 23.45 -7.88
C SER A 254 -10.17 22.84 -8.24
N ALA A 255 -10.08 22.15 -9.38
CA ALA A 255 -8.81 21.64 -9.88
C ALA A 255 -7.82 22.76 -10.24
N ALA A 256 -8.30 23.86 -10.82
CA ALA A 256 -7.45 25.03 -11.07
C ALA A 256 -6.90 25.63 -9.76
N ASP A 257 -7.75 25.83 -8.75
CA ASP A 257 -7.33 26.35 -7.44
C ASP A 257 -6.29 25.45 -6.76
N ILE A 258 -6.45 24.13 -6.83
CA ILE A 258 -5.50 23.15 -6.29
C ILE A 258 -4.18 23.16 -7.07
N SER A 259 -4.25 23.27 -8.40
CA SER A 259 -3.06 23.39 -9.26
C SER A 259 -2.27 24.66 -8.94
N ASP A 260 -2.94 25.79 -8.74
CA ASP A 260 -2.32 27.06 -8.37
C ASP A 260 -1.67 27.00 -6.98
N LEU A 261 -2.30 26.30 -6.03
CA LEU A 261 -1.70 25.99 -4.74
C LEU A 261 -0.39 25.19 -4.91
N PHE A 262 -0.39 24.11 -5.68
CA PHE A 262 0.83 23.32 -5.89
C PHE A 262 1.93 24.11 -6.61
N ASN A 263 1.59 24.89 -7.64
CA ASN A 263 2.56 25.74 -8.33
C ASN A 263 3.17 26.79 -7.39
N SER A 264 2.35 27.39 -6.53
CA SER A 264 2.79 28.36 -5.53
C SER A 264 3.74 27.72 -4.52
N SER A 265 3.40 26.54 -4.00
CA SER A 265 4.26 25.77 -3.08
C SER A 265 5.60 25.41 -3.72
N VAL A 266 5.62 24.98 -4.98
CA VAL A 266 6.86 24.71 -5.73
C VAL A 266 7.69 25.98 -5.89
N SER A 267 7.06 27.13 -6.19
CA SER A 267 7.76 28.41 -6.33
C SER A 267 8.38 28.89 -5.02
N ILE A 268 7.64 28.79 -3.91
CA ILE A 268 8.13 29.12 -2.56
C ILE A 268 9.29 28.19 -2.20
N GLY A 269 9.13 26.87 -2.38
CA GLY A 269 10.18 25.89 -2.14
C GLY A 269 11.47 26.21 -2.90
N LYS A 270 11.38 26.55 -4.19
CA LYS A 270 12.54 26.94 -5.01
C LYS A 270 13.25 28.17 -4.47
N THR A 271 12.50 29.11 -3.92
CA THR A 271 13.03 30.34 -3.34
C THR A 271 13.76 30.04 -2.03
N LEU A 272 13.20 29.16 -1.19
CA LEU A 272 13.80 28.76 0.08
C LEU A 272 15.01 27.85 -0.06
N ALA A 273 15.05 26.99 -1.09
CA ALA A 273 16.14 26.04 -1.31
C ALA A 273 17.49 26.70 -1.64
N GLY A 274 17.53 27.99 -1.98
CA GLY A 274 18.76 28.67 -2.41
C GLY A 274 19.22 28.28 -3.82
N GLU A 275 20.07 29.11 -4.43
CA GLU A 275 20.61 28.82 -5.76
C GLU A 275 21.66 27.70 -5.72
N GLY A 276 21.58 26.75 -6.66
CA GLY A 276 22.57 25.66 -6.82
C GLY A 276 22.41 24.48 -5.87
N SER A 277 21.36 24.43 -5.04
CA SER A 277 21.06 23.27 -4.19
C SER A 277 20.41 22.12 -4.96
N ALA A 278 20.59 20.89 -4.47
CA ALA A 278 19.93 19.72 -5.05
C ALA A 278 18.42 19.81 -4.89
N ALA A 279 17.95 20.39 -3.77
CA ALA A 279 16.53 20.68 -3.55
C ALA A 279 15.93 21.58 -4.64
N ARG A 280 16.62 22.66 -5.04
CA ARG A 280 16.14 23.54 -6.10
C ARG A 280 16.10 22.82 -7.46
N ASP A 281 17.11 22.02 -7.77
CA ASP A 281 17.18 21.25 -9.01
C ASP A 281 16.03 20.26 -9.12
N VAL A 282 15.73 19.51 -8.05
CA VAL A 282 14.58 18.59 -8.01
C VAL A 282 13.25 19.35 -8.14
N LEU A 283 13.05 20.43 -7.40
CA LEU A 283 11.85 21.27 -7.50
C LEU A 283 11.66 21.85 -8.91
N SER A 284 12.75 22.11 -9.65
CA SER A 284 12.72 22.63 -11.03
C SER A 284 12.11 21.64 -12.03
N LYS A 285 12.21 20.35 -11.74
CA LYS A 285 11.68 19.25 -12.56
C LYS A 285 10.21 18.97 -12.30
N ILE A 286 9.67 19.45 -11.19
CA ILE A 286 8.24 19.29 -10.89
C ILE A 286 7.39 19.96 -11.98
N ARG A 287 6.39 19.22 -12.45
CA ARG A 287 5.37 19.67 -13.40
C ARG A 287 3.99 19.48 -12.77
N VAL A 288 3.28 20.59 -12.59
CA VAL A 288 1.88 20.59 -12.17
C VAL A 288 1.01 20.76 -13.42
N ARG A 289 -0.03 19.94 -13.55
CA ARG A 289 -1.01 20.02 -14.64
C ARG A 289 -2.42 19.86 -14.09
N ALA A 290 -3.35 20.67 -14.57
CA ALA A 290 -4.78 20.47 -14.37
C ALA A 290 -5.44 20.06 -15.69
N ASN A 291 -6.31 19.04 -15.67
CA ASN A 291 -7.10 18.60 -16.81
C ASN A 291 -8.50 18.19 -16.35
N GLY A 292 -9.53 18.94 -16.76
CA GLY A 292 -10.87 18.74 -16.23
C GLY A 292 -10.86 18.90 -14.70
N ASN A 293 -11.38 17.89 -13.98
CA ASN A 293 -11.39 17.87 -12.52
C ASN A 293 -10.14 17.19 -11.90
N GLU A 294 -9.08 16.99 -12.66
CA GLU A 294 -7.87 16.29 -12.21
C GLU A 294 -6.69 17.24 -12.10
N VAL A 295 -5.90 17.08 -11.05
CA VAL A 295 -4.61 17.74 -10.88
C VAL A 295 -3.53 16.69 -10.73
N SER A 296 -2.49 16.76 -11.55
CA SER A 296 -1.32 15.88 -11.47
C SER A 296 -0.06 16.69 -11.17
N VAL A 297 0.72 16.24 -10.19
CA VAL A 297 2.08 16.72 -9.93
C VAL A 297 3.02 15.58 -10.29
N LEU A 298 3.93 15.85 -11.24
CA LEU A 298 4.86 14.88 -11.78
C LEU A 298 6.29 15.32 -11.48
N LEU A 299 7.08 14.40 -10.95
CA LEU A 299 8.53 14.51 -10.88
C LEU A 299 9.13 13.28 -11.55
N SER A 300 10.09 13.49 -12.45
CA SER A 300 10.93 12.43 -12.97
C SER A 300 12.37 12.81 -12.66
N SER A 301 13.07 11.94 -11.92
CA SER A 301 14.46 12.14 -11.49
C SER A 301 15.21 10.83 -11.60
N ASP A 302 16.53 10.86 -11.57
CA ASP A 302 17.31 9.64 -11.35
C ASP A 302 17.61 9.43 -9.86
N MET A 303 18.04 8.21 -9.53
CA MET A 303 18.37 7.83 -8.15
C MET A 303 19.55 8.62 -7.58
N ASP A 304 20.51 9.04 -8.41
CA ASP A 304 21.70 9.77 -7.98
C ASP A 304 21.32 11.18 -7.49
N GLU A 305 20.40 11.84 -8.18
CA GLU A 305 19.86 13.15 -7.78
C GLU A 305 19.01 13.07 -6.52
N LEU A 306 18.17 12.04 -6.39
CA LEU A 306 17.40 11.80 -5.16
C LEU A 306 18.32 11.49 -3.98
N GLY A 307 19.43 10.78 -4.20
CA GLY A 307 20.47 10.56 -3.20
C GLY A 307 21.10 11.86 -2.72
N LYS A 308 21.49 12.76 -3.62
CA LYS A 308 22.02 14.10 -3.26
C LYS A 308 21.02 14.92 -2.45
N LEU A 309 19.74 14.89 -2.82
CA LEU A 309 18.69 15.54 -2.06
C LEU A 309 18.57 14.95 -0.64
N ASN A 310 18.60 13.63 -0.51
CA ASN A 310 18.54 12.96 0.79
C ASN A 310 19.73 13.32 1.69
N ASP A 311 20.94 13.40 1.13
CA ASP A 311 22.14 13.81 1.87
C ASP A 311 22.04 15.26 2.36
N GLU A 312 21.58 16.17 1.50
CA GLU A 312 21.36 17.58 1.84
C GLU A 312 20.32 17.72 2.98
N LEU A 313 19.19 17.01 2.87
CA LEU A 313 18.15 17.02 3.91
C LEU A 313 18.62 16.42 5.24
N SER A 314 19.43 15.36 5.18
CA SER A 314 19.99 14.71 6.38
C SER A 314 20.96 15.63 7.13
N GLN A 315 21.75 16.42 6.41
CA GLN A 315 22.63 17.43 6.99
C GLN A 315 21.83 18.56 7.66
N MET A 316 20.73 19.01 7.03
CA MET A 316 19.85 20.03 7.62
C MET A 316 19.13 19.55 8.89
N ALA A 317 18.80 18.25 8.97
CA ALA A 317 18.10 17.65 10.11
C ALA A 317 19.01 17.37 11.32
N SER A 318 20.34 17.46 11.15
CA SER A 318 21.34 17.23 12.20
C SER A 318 22.12 18.51 12.51
N PRO A 319 21.49 19.59 13.03
CA PRO A 319 22.23 20.78 13.41
C PRO A 319 23.14 20.46 14.61
N GLU A 320 24.44 20.69 14.45
CA GLU A 320 25.39 20.78 15.58
C GLU A 320 24.97 21.88 16.57
#